data_AF-A0A5C3FFF0-F1
#
_entry.id   AF-A0A5C3FFF0-F1
#
_cell.length_a   1.000
_cell.length_b   1.000
_cell.length_c   1.000
_cell.angle_alpha   90.00
_cell.angle_beta   90.00
_cell.angle_gamma   90.00
#
_symmetry.space_group_name_H-M   'P 1'
#
loop_
_entity.id
_entity.type
_entity.pdbx_description
1 polymer ?
#
loop_
_entity_poly.entity_id
_entity_poly.type
_entity_poly.pdbx_seq_one_letter_code
_entity_poly.pdbx_strand_id
1 'polypeptide(L)'
;MAFADPVIAWLQPYADAYGMHHAPAHFPTLVRSALLWFAIQTLSSQLSPRLLPKTFAKFNRKTRISWDIHVVSFVHAALITPLAARIWWKARQTNALGLHTHPLAVDRLYGYDYEAAQVYAIAQGYFVWDSVVSILHEGPGFIAHGLVALIAFTLVYHPIFMYDGMGFLLWELSTPFLNIHWFCDKLGKTGSTVQLVNAVFLLSTYVGARLTFGVYNSLSFFKFVVAPAKPHHPPIPLRLKTFYMVGNVILNSLNFFWFRAMVRAVQKRFTVKPSPDSKNGKLDAQKVVRGQQGIKLGVQDKDDEQFWQEAGAKKAGKAQ
;
A
#
# COMPACT_ATOMS: atom_id res chain seq x y z
N MET A 1 19.58 -26.80 -26.43
CA MET A 1 18.57 -26.98 -25.38
C MET A 1 19.04 -26.19 -24.18
N ALA A 2 18.37 -25.09 -23.82
CA ALA A 2 18.69 -24.42 -22.57
C ALA A 2 18.32 -25.37 -21.44
N PHE A 3 19.27 -25.76 -20.60
CA PHE A 3 18.96 -26.51 -19.38
C PHE A 3 17.93 -25.69 -18.61
N ALA A 4 16.76 -26.27 -18.34
CA ALA A 4 15.79 -25.64 -17.46
C ALA A 4 16.50 -25.31 -16.15
N ASP A 5 16.31 -24.09 -15.64
CA ASP A 5 16.89 -23.65 -14.38
C ASP A 5 16.60 -24.73 -13.32
N PRO A 6 17.62 -25.30 -12.66
CA PRO A 6 17.44 -26.44 -11.76
C PRO A 6 16.45 -26.13 -10.63
N VAL A 7 16.33 -24.86 -10.23
CA VAL A 7 15.34 -24.42 -9.24
C VAL A 7 13.92 -24.50 -9.79
N ILE A 8 13.71 -24.08 -11.05
CA ILE A 8 12.40 -24.17 -11.72
C ILE A 8 12.00 -25.63 -11.87
N ALA A 9 12.91 -26.47 -12.38
CA ALA A 9 12.65 -27.88 -12.59
C ALA A 9 12.29 -28.61 -11.28
N TRP A 10 12.95 -28.24 -10.18
CA TRP A 10 12.65 -28.78 -8.86
C TRP A 10 11.31 -28.29 -8.29
N LEU A 11 10.95 -27.01 -8.49
CA LEU A 11 9.71 -26.43 -7.97
C LEU A 11 8.46 -26.79 -8.77
N GLN A 12 8.59 -27.02 -10.08
CA GLN A 12 7.47 -27.26 -10.99
C GLN A 12 6.48 -28.34 -10.50
N PRO A 13 6.88 -29.56 -10.10
CA PRO A 13 5.93 -30.58 -9.67
C PRO A 13 5.12 -30.18 -8.44
N TYR A 14 5.71 -29.44 -7.50
CA TYR A 14 5.01 -28.94 -6.32
C TYR A 14 4.03 -27.83 -6.69
N ALA A 15 4.47 -26.90 -7.54
CA ALA A 15 3.63 -25.81 -8.00
C ALA A 15 2.41 -26.33 -8.78
N ASP A 16 2.62 -27.34 -9.62
CA ASP A 16 1.57 -27.99 -10.40
C ASP A 16 0.54 -28.69 -9.51
N ALA A 17 0.99 -29.35 -8.43
CA ALA A 17 0.11 -30.01 -7.48
C ALA A 17 -0.87 -29.06 -6.77
N TYR A 18 -0.50 -27.78 -6.63
CA TYR A 18 -1.34 -26.73 -6.03
C TYR A 18 -1.97 -25.79 -7.06
N GLY A 19 -1.85 -26.08 -8.36
CA GLY A 19 -2.40 -25.28 -9.45
C GLY A 19 -1.64 -23.97 -9.73
N MET A 20 -0.49 -23.75 -9.09
CA MET A 20 0.33 -22.53 -9.22
C MET A 20 1.39 -22.65 -10.32
N HIS A 21 0.99 -23.16 -11.49
CA HIS A 21 1.88 -23.59 -12.59
C HIS A 21 2.89 -22.52 -13.05
N HIS A 22 2.57 -21.24 -12.90
CA HIS A 22 3.45 -20.13 -13.29
C HIS A 22 4.41 -19.67 -12.19
N ALA A 23 4.18 -20.04 -10.92
CA ALA A 23 5.01 -19.58 -9.80
C ALA A 23 6.50 -19.91 -9.95
N PRO A 24 6.92 -21.12 -10.42
CA PRO A 24 8.34 -21.48 -10.54
C PRO A 24 9.13 -20.50 -11.41
N ALA A 25 8.56 -20.05 -12.53
CA ALA A 25 9.20 -19.12 -13.46
C ALA A 25 9.51 -17.74 -12.86
N HIS A 26 8.80 -17.36 -11.79
CA HIS A 26 8.93 -16.07 -11.10
C HIS A 26 9.62 -16.19 -9.74
N PHE A 27 9.84 -17.42 -9.26
CA PHE A 27 10.43 -17.67 -7.95
C PHE A 27 11.81 -17.01 -7.77
N PRO A 28 12.74 -17.02 -8.74
CA PRO A 28 14.00 -16.30 -8.60
C PRO A 28 13.82 -14.79 -8.38
N THR A 29 12.84 -14.18 -9.05
CA THR A 29 12.49 -12.76 -8.88
C THR A 29 11.95 -12.50 -7.49
N LEU A 30 11.05 -13.36 -6.99
CA LEU A 30 10.50 -13.30 -5.63
C LEU A 30 11.63 -13.33 -4.60
N VAL A 31 12.54 -14.30 -4.69
CA VAL A 31 13.66 -14.44 -3.73
C VAL A 31 14.57 -13.22 -3.77
N ARG A 32 14.98 -12.77 -4.97
CA ARG A 32 15.78 -11.55 -5.13
C ARG A 32 15.07 -10.34 -4.56
N SER A 33 13.76 -10.24 -4.75
CA SER A 33 12.96 -9.14 -4.22
C SER A 33 12.90 -9.18 -2.69
N ALA A 34 12.62 -10.34 -2.07
CA ALA A 34 12.63 -10.47 -0.62
C ALA A 34 13.99 -10.06 -0.02
N LEU A 35 15.08 -10.56 -0.60
CA LEU A 35 16.44 -10.19 -0.18
C LEU A 35 16.71 -8.68 -0.35
N LEU A 36 16.23 -8.08 -1.44
CA LEU A 36 16.36 -6.65 -1.69
C LEU A 36 15.71 -5.82 -0.57
N TRP A 37 14.50 -6.16 -0.13
CA TRP A 37 13.81 -5.37 0.91
C TRP A 37 14.49 -5.49 2.28
N PHE A 38 14.95 -6.67 2.67
CA PHE A 38 15.79 -6.85 3.86
C PHE A 38 17.14 -6.10 3.75
N ALA A 39 17.74 -6.08 2.56
CA ALA A 39 18.96 -5.33 2.31
C ALA A 39 18.73 -3.81 2.42
N ILE A 40 17.63 -3.29 1.88
CA ILE A 40 17.26 -1.86 2.01
C ILE A 40 17.02 -1.50 3.48
N GLN A 41 16.33 -2.34 4.25
CA GLN A 41 16.14 -2.12 5.68
C GLN A 41 17.50 -2.04 6.41
N THR A 42 18.38 -3.01 6.13
CA THR A 42 19.72 -3.05 6.71
C THR A 42 20.53 -1.82 6.33
N LEU A 43 20.48 -1.42 5.06
CA LEU A 43 21.15 -0.23 4.55
C LEU A 43 20.62 1.04 5.23
N SER A 44 19.30 1.17 5.41
CA SER A 44 18.68 2.27 6.14
C SER A 44 19.20 2.32 7.58
N SER A 45 19.25 1.18 8.27
CA SER A 45 19.69 1.11 9.66
C SER A 45 21.16 1.54 9.86
N GLN A 46 21.99 1.38 8.82
CA GLN A 46 23.41 1.76 8.85
C GLN A 46 23.66 3.19 8.34
N LEU A 47 23.00 3.59 7.26
CA LEU A 47 23.23 4.88 6.61
C LEU A 47 22.44 6.01 7.27
N SER A 48 21.17 5.79 7.65
CA SER A 48 20.32 6.86 8.19
C SER A 48 20.91 7.50 9.46
N PRO A 49 21.46 6.75 10.44
CA PRO A 49 22.13 7.35 11.59
C PRO A 49 23.40 8.14 11.24
N ARG A 50 24.11 7.75 10.17
CA ARG A 50 25.32 8.45 9.70
C ARG A 50 24.98 9.76 8.98
N LEU A 51 23.89 9.76 8.20
CA LEU A 51 23.42 10.93 7.47
C LEU A 51 22.72 11.94 8.38
N LEU A 52 22.03 11.47 9.42
CA LEU A 52 21.22 12.30 10.33
C LEU A 52 21.60 12.10 11.81
N PRO A 53 22.87 12.28 12.21
CA PRO A 53 23.36 11.89 13.53
C PRO A 53 22.64 12.63 14.67
N LYS A 54 22.37 13.93 14.50
CA LYS A 54 21.66 14.77 15.49
C LYS A 54 20.22 14.32 15.72
N THR A 55 19.56 13.81 14.69
CA THR A 55 18.18 13.32 14.76
C THR A 55 18.17 11.94 15.42
N PHE A 56 19.02 11.02 14.94
CA PHE A 56 19.07 9.64 15.43
C PHE A 56 19.59 9.50 16.87
N ALA A 57 20.36 10.48 17.36
CA ALA A 57 20.75 10.57 18.77
C ALA A 57 19.53 10.68 19.71
N LYS A 58 18.40 11.22 19.23
CA LYS A 58 17.17 11.39 20.00
C LYS A 58 16.20 10.20 19.88
N PHE A 59 16.43 9.31 18.92
CA PHE A 59 15.53 8.20 18.64
C PHE A 59 15.79 7.01 19.55
N ASN A 60 14.72 6.50 20.16
CA ASN A 60 14.73 5.19 20.82
C ASN A 60 14.76 4.06 19.78
N ARG A 61 14.96 2.81 20.24
CA ARG A 61 15.02 1.63 19.36
C ARG A 61 13.78 1.46 18.48
N LYS A 62 12.59 1.70 19.04
CA LYS A 62 11.32 1.57 18.33
C LYS A 62 11.21 2.59 17.19
N THR A 63 11.54 3.85 17.43
CA THR A 63 11.51 4.90 16.40
C THR A 63 12.52 4.62 15.30
N ARG A 64 13.69 4.04 15.61
CA ARG A 64 14.67 3.62 14.59
C ARG A 64 14.13 2.49 13.71
N ILE A 65 13.51 1.47 14.30
CA ILE A 65 12.87 0.39 13.53
C ILE A 65 11.75 0.96 12.65
N SER A 66 10.90 1.81 13.22
CA SER A 66 9.83 2.48 12.48
C SER A 66 10.38 3.33 11.34
N TRP A 67 11.51 4.03 11.54
CA TRP A 67 12.18 4.76 10.47
C TRP A 67 12.56 3.85 9.31
N ASP A 68 13.20 2.71 9.59
CA ASP A 68 13.59 1.76 8.55
C ASP A 68 12.37 1.18 7.81
N ILE A 69 11.26 0.93 8.53
CA ILE A 69 9.98 0.52 7.92
C ILE A 69 9.48 1.56 6.93
N HIS A 70 9.47 2.84 7.33
CA HIS A 70 9.02 3.94 6.46
C HIS A 70 9.92 4.12 5.24
N VAL A 71 11.24 3.88 5.37
CA VAL A 71 12.17 3.92 4.23
C VAL A 71 11.86 2.80 3.23
N VAL A 72 11.74 1.55 3.69
CA VAL A 72 11.46 0.41 2.81
C VAL A 72 10.09 0.57 2.14
N SER A 73 9.06 0.92 2.91
CA SER A 73 7.70 1.18 2.40
C SER A 73 7.68 2.32 1.36
N PHE A 74 8.41 3.41 1.60
CA PHE A 74 8.51 4.51 0.65
C PHE A 74 9.13 4.06 -0.68
N VAL A 75 10.26 3.35 -0.62
CA VAL A 75 10.97 2.86 -1.82
C VAL A 75 10.10 1.84 -2.56
N HIS A 76 9.46 0.93 -1.85
CA HIS A 76 8.55 -0.04 -2.44
C HIS A 76 7.40 0.65 -3.19
N ALA A 77 6.69 1.55 -2.53
CA ALA A 77 5.55 2.24 -3.13
C ALA A 77 5.95 3.11 -4.33
N ALA A 78 7.10 3.79 -4.24
CA ALA A 78 7.64 4.58 -5.34
C ALA A 78 8.04 3.73 -6.56
N LEU A 79 8.42 2.47 -6.35
CA LEU A 79 8.78 1.53 -7.41
C LEU A 79 7.57 0.78 -7.97
N ILE A 80 6.72 0.23 -7.11
CA ILE A 80 5.66 -0.68 -7.52
C ILE A 80 4.49 0.03 -8.18
N THR A 81 4.16 1.24 -7.72
CA THR A 81 3.04 2.03 -8.25
C THR A 81 3.21 2.34 -9.75
N PRO A 82 4.35 2.89 -10.23
CA PRO A 82 4.52 3.14 -11.67
C PRO A 82 4.59 1.86 -12.50
N LEU A 83 5.18 0.77 -11.97
CA LEU A 83 5.21 -0.52 -12.66
C LEU A 83 3.80 -1.10 -12.82
N ALA A 84 3.01 -1.11 -11.75
CA ALA A 84 1.61 -1.53 -11.78
C ALA A 84 0.79 -0.64 -12.73
N ALA A 85 0.98 0.68 -12.68
CA ALA A 85 0.28 1.63 -13.55
C ALA A 85 0.56 1.39 -15.03
N ARG A 86 1.81 1.05 -15.39
CA ARG A 86 2.19 0.72 -16.76
C ARG A 86 1.45 -0.53 -17.27
N ILE A 87 1.41 -1.61 -16.49
CA ILE A 87 0.69 -2.83 -16.86
C ILE A 87 -0.81 -2.57 -16.93
N TRP A 88 -1.35 -1.87 -15.94
CA TRP A 88 -2.76 -1.53 -15.85
C TRP A 88 -3.24 -0.63 -17.00
N TRP A 89 -2.37 0.27 -17.47
CA TRP A 89 -2.57 1.09 -18.65
C TRP A 89 -2.55 0.25 -19.93
N LYS A 90 -1.52 -0.58 -20.13
CA LYS A 90 -1.43 -1.51 -21.28
C LYS A 90 -2.66 -2.42 -21.38
N ALA A 91 -3.15 -2.93 -20.25
CA ALA A 91 -4.34 -3.77 -20.21
C ALA A 91 -5.60 -3.03 -20.71
N ARG A 92 -5.69 -1.70 -20.54
CA ARG A 92 -6.83 -0.90 -20.99
C ARG A 92 -6.75 -0.42 -22.42
N GLN A 93 -5.58 -0.54 -23.04
CA GLN A 93 -5.44 -0.15 -24.43
C GLN A 93 -6.24 -1.09 -25.33
N THR A 94 -6.77 -0.52 -26.39
CA THR A 94 -7.43 -1.23 -27.48
C THR A 94 -6.61 -1.06 -28.74
N ASN A 95 -6.72 -2.02 -29.66
CA ASN A 95 -6.12 -1.89 -30.99
C ASN A 95 -6.93 -0.90 -31.86
N ALA A 96 -6.50 -0.70 -33.11
CA ALA A 96 -7.17 0.18 -34.07
C ALA A 96 -8.64 -0.17 -34.34
N LEU A 97 -9.08 -1.39 -33.98
CA LEU A 97 -10.46 -1.86 -34.13
C LEU A 97 -11.28 -1.71 -32.83
N GLY A 98 -10.72 -1.09 -31.78
CA GLY A 98 -11.38 -0.93 -30.49
C GLY A 98 -11.41 -2.21 -29.63
N LEU A 99 -10.64 -3.24 -29.99
CA LEU A 99 -10.60 -4.51 -29.26
C LEU A 99 -9.43 -4.55 -28.27
N HIS A 100 -9.67 -5.08 -27.08
CA HIS A 100 -8.61 -5.37 -26.12
C HIS A 100 -7.75 -6.54 -26.60
N THR A 101 -6.43 -6.35 -26.60
CA THR A 101 -5.46 -7.37 -27.04
C THR A 101 -4.59 -7.90 -25.91
N HIS A 102 -4.52 -7.17 -24.79
CA HIS A 102 -3.72 -7.59 -23.65
C HIS A 102 -4.35 -8.83 -22.99
N PRO A 103 -3.57 -9.88 -22.64
CA PRO A 103 -4.11 -11.13 -22.10
C PRO A 103 -5.03 -10.92 -20.88
N LEU A 104 -4.61 -10.05 -19.97
CA LEU A 104 -5.37 -9.69 -18.77
C LEU A 104 -6.73 -9.01 -19.04
N ALA A 105 -6.88 -8.35 -20.19
CA ALA A 105 -8.11 -7.67 -20.55
C ALA A 105 -9.02 -8.53 -21.43
N VAL A 106 -8.43 -9.41 -22.24
CA VAL A 106 -9.15 -10.46 -22.99
C VAL A 106 -9.81 -11.43 -22.02
N ASP A 107 -9.05 -11.90 -21.03
CA ASP A 107 -9.57 -12.74 -19.95
C ASP A 107 -9.25 -12.10 -18.60
N ARG A 108 -10.25 -11.41 -18.03
CA ARG A 108 -10.14 -10.80 -16.71
C ARG A 108 -9.92 -11.83 -15.59
N LEU A 109 -10.45 -13.04 -15.74
CA LEU A 109 -10.44 -14.05 -14.68
C LEU A 109 -9.14 -14.85 -14.69
N TYR A 110 -8.82 -15.51 -15.80
CA TYR A 110 -7.67 -16.42 -15.92
C TYR A 110 -6.55 -15.90 -16.82
N GLY A 111 -6.64 -14.66 -17.29
CA GLY A 111 -5.61 -14.04 -18.09
C GLY A 111 -4.27 -14.03 -17.35
N TYR A 112 -3.24 -14.46 -18.05
CA TYR A 112 -1.86 -14.46 -17.57
C TYR A 112 -0.99 -13.57 -18.45
N ASP A 113 -0.16 -12.75 -17.81
CA ASP A 113 0.88 -11.97 -18.47
C ASP A 113 2.18 -12.07 -17.68
N TYR A 114 3.28 -12.38 -18.37
CA TYR A 114 4.58 -12.60 -17.72
C TYR A 114 5.13 -11.31 -17.10
N GLU A 115 4.97 -10.16 -17.75
CA GLU A 115 5.44 -8.87 -17.23
C GLU A 115 4.68 -8.51 -15.94
N ALA A 116 3.36 -8.67 -15.95
CA ALA A 116 2.50 -8.53 -14.78
C ALA A 116 2.94 -9.48 -13.65
N ALA A 117 3.18 -10.76 -13.96
CA ALA A 117 3.61 -11.76 -12.98
C ALA A 117 4.98 -11.45 -12.36
N GLN A 118 5.89 -10.78 -13.09
CA GLN A 118 7.15 -10.27 -12.52
C GLN A 118 6.93 -9.10 -11.57
N VAL A 119 6.00 -8.19 -11.90
CA VAL A 119 5.62 -7.09 -10.98
C VAL A 119 4.99 -7.66 -9.70
N TYR A 120 4.14 -8.69 -9.81
CA TYR A 120 3.64 -9.43 -8.64
C TYR A 120 4.77 -10.07 -7.84
N ALA A 121 5.78 -10.66 -8.47
CA ALA A 121 6.90 -11.28 -7.75
C ALA A 121 7.69 -10.25 -6.93
N ILE A 122 7.87 -9.04 -7.47
CA ILE A 122 8.49 -7.92 -6.75
C ILE A 122 7.62 -7.46 -5.57
N ALA A 123 6.31 -7.35 -5.77
CA ALA A 123 5.37 -7.02 -4.70
C ALA A 123 5.33 -8.10 -3.63
N GLN A 124 5.28 -9.37 -4.02
CA GLN A 124 5.25 -10.50 -3.10
C GLN A 124 6.50 -10.57 -2.24
N GLY A 125 7.69 -10.32 -2.81
CA GLY A 125 8.93 -10.20 -2.03
C GLY A 125 8.84 -9.11 -0.95
N TYR A 126 8.17 -7.98 -1.25
CA TYR A 126 7.90 -6.93 -0.26
C TYR A 126 6.94 -7.43 0.81
N PHE A 127 5.86 -8.12 0.44
CA PHE A 127 4.90 -8.63 1.42
C PHE A 127 5.45 -9.77 2.28
N VAL A 128 6.47 -10.51 1.83
CA VAL A 128 7.24 -11.42 2.70
C VAL A 128 7.96 -10.61 3.77
N TRP A 129 8.70 -9.56 3.38
CA TRP A 129 9.37 -8.66 4.31
C TRP A 129 8.39 -7.97 5.26
N ASP A 130 7.31 -7.40 4.74
CA ASP A 130 6.28 -6.67 5.48
C ASP A 130 5.58 -7.58 6.50
N SER A 131 5.27 -8.82 6.13
CA SER A 131 4.69 -9.80 7.05
C SER A 131 5.63 -10.13 8.20
N VAL A 132 6.91 -10.40 7.91
CA VAL A 132 7.93 -10.69 8.93
C VAL A 132 8.09 -9.51 9.88
N VAL A 133 8.31 -8.31 9.34
CA VAL A 133 8.55 -7.10 10.13
C VAL A 133 7.30 -6.72 10.92
N SER A 134 6.11 -6.84 10.33
CA SER A 134 4.85 -6.53 11.01
C SER A 134 4.57 -7.47 12.18
N ILE A 135 4.83 -8.77 12.04
CA ILE A 135 4.67 -9.75 13.13
C ILE A 135 5.60 -9.45 14.32
N LEU A 136 6.81 -9.01 14.01
CA LEU A 136 7.84 -8.71 15.01
C LEU A 136 7.61 -7.36 15.71
N HIS A 137 7.16 -6.35 14.98
CA HIS A 137 7.26 -4.95 15.43
C HIS A 137 5.97 -4.13 15.33
N GLU A 138 4.99 -4.53 14.52
CA GLU A 138 3.76 -3.79 14.30
C GLU A 138 2.54 -4.43 14.97
N GLY A 139 1.39 -3.77 14.84
CA GLY A 139 0.12 -4.22 15.41
C GLY A 139 -0.70 -5.12 14.47
N PRO A 140 -1.79 -5.73 14.98
CA PRO A 140 -2.58 -6.72 14.25
C PRO A 140 -3.16 -6.24 12.92
N GLY A 141 -3.47 -4.95 12.78
CA GLY A 141 -3.96 -4.40 11.51
C GLY A 141 -2.93 -4.50 10.37
N PHE A 142 -1.67 -4.20 10.66
CA PHE A 142 -0.56 -4.32 9.70
C PHE A 142 -0.21 -5.79 9.43
N ILE A 143 -0.26 -6.65 10.46
CA ILE A 143 -0.07 -8.09 10.28
C ILE A 143 -1.15 -8.67 9.35
N ALA A 144 -2.42 -8.31 9.56
CA ALA A 144 -3.52 -8.76 8.72
C ALA A 144 -3.37 -8.26 7.28
N HIS A 145 -2.99 -6.99 7.10
CA HIS A 145 -2.69 -6.42 5.79
C HIS A 145 -1.60 -7.21 5.06
N GLY A 146 -0.43 -7.38 5.69
CA GLY A 146 0.73 -8.04 5.11
C GLY A 146 0.44 -9.49 4.73
N LEU A 147 -0.19 -10.27 5.62
CA LEU A 147 -0.50 -11.67 5.37
C LEU A 147 -1.59 -11.86 4.29
N VAL A 148 -2.65 -11.06 4.32
CA VAL A 148 -3.71 -11.14 3.30
C VAL A 148 -3.15 -10.78 1.93
N ALA A 149 -2.34 -9.72 1.82
CA ALA A 149 -1.70 -9.33 0.57
C ALA A 149 -0.68 -10.38 0.08
N LEU A 150 0.14 -10.92 0.98
CA LEU A 150 1.10 -11.98 0.66
C LEU A 150 0.42 -13.21 0.05
N ILE A 151 -0.64 -13.70 0.70
CA ILE A 151 -1.39 -14.88 0.22
C ILE A 151 -2.10 -14.53 -1.10
N ALA A 152 -2.75 -13.35 -1.19
CA ALA A 152 -3.44 -12.93 -2.41
C ALA A 152 -2.51 -12.88 -3.63
N PHE A 153 -1.28 -12.35 -3.48
CA PHE A 153 -0.31 -12.28 -4.57
C PHE A 153 0.38 -13.61 -4.86
N THR A 154 0.44 -14.52 -3.88
CA THR A 154 0.86 -15.90 -4.14
C THR A 154 -0.18 -16.63 -4.99
N LEU A 155 -1.46 -16.47 -4.67
CA LEU A 155 -2.55 -17.15 -5.37
C LEU A 155 -2.76 -16.66 -6.81
N VAL A 156 -2.24 -15.48 -7.17
CA VAL A 156 -2.26 -14.97 -8.54
C VAL A 156 -1.55 -15.93 -9.51
N TYR A 157 -0.58 -16.72 -9.05
CA TYR A 157 0.09 -17.73 -9.88
C TYR A 157 -0.75 -18.98 -10.16
N HIS A 158 -1.94 -19.10 -9.55
CA HIS A 158 -3.01 -20.00 -9.98
C HIS A 158 -3.78 -19.40 -11.18
N PRO A 159 -3.04 -18.87 -12.15
CA PRO A 159 -3.38 -17.68 -12.97
C PRO A 159 -4.80 -17.14 -12.73
N ILE A 160 -5.07 -16.52 -11.59
CA ILE A 160 -6.42 -16.02 -11.29
C ILE A 160 -6.38 -14.60 -10.75
N PHE A 161 -7.33 -13.77 -11.20
CA PHE A 161 -7.50 -12.39 -10.78
C PHE A 161 -6.25 -11.51 -10.95
N MET A 162 -5.36 -11.88 -11.89
CA MET A 162 -4.14 -11.12 -12.18
C MET A 162 -4.47 -9.70 -12.66
N TYR A 163 -5.57 -9.51 -13.41
CA TYR A 163 -6.10 -8.21 -13.80
C TYR A 163 -6.54 -7.36 -12.60
N ASP A 164 -7.34 -7.93 -11.71
CA ASP A 164 -7.93 -7.22 -10.57
C ASP A 164 -6.88 -6.85 -9.52
N GLY A 165 -5.94 -7.77 -9.22
CA GLY A 165 -4.85 -7.49 -8.28
C GLY A 165 -3.93 -6.35 -8.73
N MET A 166 -3.76 -6.12 -10.04
CA MET A 166 -2.99 -4.98 -10.57
C MET A 166 -3.68 -3.65 -10.23
N GLY A 167 -5.01 -3.64 -10.31
CA GLY A 167 -5.81 -2.50 -9.85
C GLY A 167 -5.70 -2.27 -8.35
N PHE A 168 -5.60 -3.33 -7.54
CA PHE A 168 -5.40 -3.22 -6.09
C PHE A 168 -3.98 -2.80 -5.71
N LEU A 169 -2.97 -3.17 -6.49
CA LEU A 169 -1.58 -2.77 -6.25
C LEU A 169 -1.36 -1.25 -6.42
N LEU A 170 -2.18 -0.60 -7.24
CA LEU A 170 -2.19 0.88 -7.39
C LEU A 170 -2.63 1.64 -6.13
N TRP A 171 -3.15 0.95 -5.11
CA TRP A 171 -3.50 1.56 -3.82
C TRP A 171 -2.28 2.09 -3.07
N GLU A 172 -1.08 1.60 -3.43
CA GLU A 172 0.20 2.09 -2.91
C GLU A 172 0.51 3.53 -3.31
N LEU A 173 -0.23 4.13 -4.26
CA LEU A 173 0.01 5.51 -4.71
C LEU A 173 0.01 6.56 -3.57
N SER A 174 -0.74 6.33 -2.50
CA SER A 174 -0.76 7.25 -1.35
C SER A 174 0.39 7.04 -0.36
N THR A 175 1.02 5.86 -0.37
CA THR A 175 2.04 5.44 0.59
C THR A 175 3.32 6.30 0.56
N PRO A 176 3.82 6.81 -0.58
CA PRO A 176 4.96 7.72 -0.58
C PRO A 176 4.68 9.00 0.20
N PHE A 177 3.50 9.60 0.02
CA PHE A 177 3.09 10.81 0.73
C PHE A 177 2.89 10.57 2.22
N LEU A 178 2.41 9.38 2.59
CA LEU A 178 2.27 8.95 3.98
C LEU A 178 3.64 8.94 4.67
N ASN A 179 4.62 8.29 4.03
CA ASN A 179 5.98 8.20 4.54
C ASN A 179 6.66 9.58 4.61
N ILE A 180 6.51 10.43 3.58
CA ILE A 180 7.03 11.81 3.62
C ILE A 180 6.41 12.59 4.79
N HIS A 181 5.11 12.42 5.04
CA HIS A 181 4.43 13.10 6.15
C HIS A 181 5.04 12.69 7.49
N TRP A 182 5.23 11.37 7.69
CA TRP A 182 5.84 10.82 8.89
C TRP A 182 7.30 11.27 9.07
N PHE A 183 8.10 11.31 7.99
CA PHE A 183 9.47 11.83 8.05
C PHE A 183 9.49 13.30 8.46
N CYS A 184 8.55 14.12 8.01
CA CYS A 184 8.47 15.52 8.44
C CYS A 184 8.28 15.63 9.96
N ASP A 185 7.47 14.76 10.56
CA ASP A 185 7.31 14.73 12.02
C ASP A 185 8.60 14.36 12.74
N LYS A 186 9.23 13.27 12.31
CA LYS A 186 10.44 12.76 12.98
C LYS A 186 11.68 13.63 12.75
N LEU A 187 11.69 14.45 11.70
CA LEU A 187 12.72 15.47 11.43
C LEU A 187 12.45 16.81 12.13
N GLY A 188 11.40 16.93 12.95
CA GLY A 188 11.06 18.18 13.64
C GLY A 188 10.55 19.27 12.71
N LYS A 189 10.07 18.91 11.51
CA LYS A 189 9.42 19.81 10.55
C LYS A 189 7.90 19.85 10.74
N THR A 190 7.41 19.40 11.89
CA THR A 190 5.99 19.43 12.24
C THR A 190 5.44 20.85 12.15
N GLY A 191 4.33 21.02 11.43
CA GLY A 191 3.67 22.32 11.23
C GLY A 191 4.28 23.19 10.12
N SER A 192 5.32 22.71 9.44
CA SER A 192 5.91 23.44 8.31
C SER A 192 4.98 23.46 7.09
N THR A 193 5.17 24.46 6.20
CA THR A 193 4.46 24.54 4.91
C THR A 193 4.67 23.28 4.07
N VAL A 194 5.87 22.68 4.13
CA VAL A 194 6.18 21.42 3.43
C VAL A 194 5.29 20.28 3.91
N GLN A 195 5.12 20.14 5.23
CA GLN A 195 4.25 19.10 5.78
C GLN A 195 2.78 19.36 5.45
N LEU A 196 2.34 20.62 5.44
CA LEU A 196 0.98 20.99 5.05
C LEU A 196 0.70 20.66 3.58
N VAL A 197 1.60 21.05 2.67
CA VAL A 197 1.48 20.72 1.24
C VAL A 197 1.46 19.20 1.05
N ASN A 198 2.36 18.48 1.71
CA ASN A 198 2.36 17.02 1.65
C ASN A 198 1.10 16.39 2.25
N ALA A 199 0.51 16.97 3.30
CA ALA A 199 -0.75 16.50 3.85
C ALA A 199 -1.90 16.59 2.85
N VAL A 200 -1.94 17.65 2.03
CA VAL A 200 -2.92 17.76 0.93
C VAL A 200 -2.71 16.63 -0.07
N PHE A 201 -1.48 16.42 -0.55
CA PHE A 201 -1.18 15.32 -1.46
C PHE A 201 -1.51 13.94 -0.86
N LEU A 202 -1.16 13.71 0.40
CA LEU A 202 -1.48 12.49 1.13
C LEU A 202 -2.98 12.24 1.17
N LEU A 203 -3.77 13.20 1.65
CA LEU A 203 -5.23 13.03 1.76
C LEU A 203 -5.89 12.86 0.39
N SER A 204 -5.51 13.69 -0.59
CA SER A 204 -6.06 13.61 -1.95
C SER A 204 -5.74 12.28 -2.63
N THR A 205 -4.48 11.81 -2.55
CA THR A 205 -4.09 10.53 -3.15
C THR A 205 -4.67 9.34 -2.38
N TYR A 206 -4.80 9.44 -1.05
CA TYR A 206 -5.44 8.39 -0.25
C TYR A 206 -6.91 8.22 -0.60
N VAL A 207 -7.67 9.31 -0.63
CA VAL A 207 -9.09 9.28 -1.04
C VAL A 207 -9.20 8.79 -2.48
N GLY A 208 -8.42 9.35 -3.40
CA GLY A 208 -8.46 8.99 -4.81
C GLY A 208 -8.13 7.52 -5.08
N ALA A 209 -6.97 7.05 -4.62
CA ALA A 209 -6.47 5.71 -4.93
C ALA A 209 -7.18 4.61 -4.12
N ARG A 210 -7.41 4.82 -2.82
CA ARG A 210 -7.93 3.76 -1.93
C ARG A 210 -9.45 3.81 -1.76
N LEU A 211 -10.01 4.99 -1.47
CA LEU A 211 -11.44 5.10 -1.11
C LEU A 211 -12.36 5.28 -2.31
N THR A 212 -11.88 5.87 -3.39
CA THR A 212 -12.67 6.04 -4.62
C THR A 212 -12.35 4.93 -5.60
N PHE A 213 -11.12 4.91 -6.12
CA PHE A 213 -10.70 3.92 -7.11
C PHE A 213 -10.67 2.50 -6.54
N GLY A 214 -10.19 2.34 -5.30
CA GLY A 214 -10.16 1.03 -4.65
C GLY A 214 -11.52 0.44 -4.33
N VAL A 215 -12.45 1.25 -3.83
CA VAL A 215 -13.84 0.80 -3.62
C VAL A 215 -14.51 0.48 -4.96
N TYR A 216 -14.29 1.28 -5.99
CA TYR A 216 -14.77 0.98 -7.34
C TYR A 216 -14.24 -0.36 -7.87
N ASN A 217 -12.93 -0.62 -7.77
CA ASN A 217 -12.33 -1.89 -8.17
C ASN A 217 -12.93 -3.05 -7.37
N SER A 218 -13.14 -2.85 -6.07
CA SER A 218 -13.74 -3.86 -5.19
C SER A 218 -15.19 -4.16 -5.61
N LEU A 219 -16.02 -3.16 -5.86
CA LEU A 219 -17.39 -3.36 -6.34
C LEU A 219 -17.43 -4.06 -7.72
N SER A 220 -16.55 -3.64 -8.64
CA SER A 220 -16.39 -4.27 -9.94
C SER A 220 -15.98 -5.74 -9.82
N PHE A 221 -15.03 -6.04 -8.93
CA PHE A 221 -14.57 -7.39 -8.63
C PHE A 221 -15.68 -8.25 -8.00
N PHE A 222 -16.38 -7.74 -6.99
CA PHE A 222 -17.49 -8.46 -6.35
C PHE A 222 -18.62 -8.77 -7.32
N LYS A 223 -19.02 -7.79 -8.14
CA LYS A 223 -20.01 -8.01 -9.21
C LYS A 223 -19.54 -9.09 -10.18
N PHE A 224 -18.28 -9.04 -10.59
CA PHE A 224 -17.68 -10.02 -11.50
C PHE A 224 -17.65 -11.44 -10.91
N VAL A 225 -17.33 -11.60 -9.62
CA VAL A 225 -17.15 -12.92 -8.99
C VAL A 225 -18.47 -13.54 -8.50
N VAL A 226 -19.42 -12.71 -8.05
CA VAL A 226 -20.68 -13.17 -7.42
C VAL A 226 -21.83 -13.22 -8.41
N ALA A 227 -21.94 -12.22 -9.29
CA ALA A 227 -23.05 -12.09 -10.22
C ALA A 227 -22.56 -11.78 -11.64
N PRO A 228 -21.75 -12.68 -12.26
CA PRO A 228 -21.28 -12.47 -13.62
C PRO A 228 -22.45 -12.58 -14.61
N ALA A 229 -22.36 -11.85 -15.72
CA ALA A 229 -23.37 -11.91 -16.79
C ALA A 229 -23.45 -13.30 -17.48
N LYS A 230 -22.33 -14.04 -17.46
CA LYS A 230 -22.24 -15.44 -17.90
C LYS A 230 -21.50 -16.23 -16.82
N PRO A 231 -21.88 -17.48 -16.54
CA PRO A 231 -21.13 -18.31 -15.60
C PRO A 231 -19.64 -18.41 -15.99
N HIS A 232 -18.77 -18.44 -14.98
CA HIS A 232 -17.33 -18.59 -15.20
C HIS A 232 -17.02 -20.02 -15.64
N HIS A 233 -16.23 -20.15 -16.71
CA HIS A 233 -15.78 -21.44 -17.24
C HIS A 233 -14.26 -21.40 -17.45
N PRO A 234 -13.47 -22.20 -16.71
CA PRO A 234 -13.88 -23.08 -15.60
C PRO A 234 -14.41 -22.31 -14.39
N PRO A 235 -15.26 -22.93 -13.54
CA PRO A 235 -15.80 -22.27 -12.35
C PRO A 235 -14.67 -21.92 -11.38
N ILE A 236 -14.81 -20.77 -10.71
CA ILE A 236 -13.84 -20.30 -9.72
C ILE A 236 -13.83 -21.27 -8.54
N PRO A 237 -12.67 -21.85 -8.16
CA PRO A 237 -12.58 -22.71 -6.99
C PRO A 237 -13.08 -21.99 -5.73
N LEU A 238 -14.00 -22.62 -4.99
CA LEU A 238 -14.68 -21.99 -3.85
C LEU A 238 -13.70 -21.44 -2.80
N ARG A 239 -12.60 -22.17 -2.54
CA ARG A 239 -11.57 -21.76 -1.58
C ARG A 239 -10.91 -20.43 -1.99
N LEU A 240 -10.55 -20.28 -3.27
CA LEU A 240 -9.95 -19.05 -3.81
C LEU A 240 -10.95 -17.90 -3.80
N LYS A 241 -12.18 -18.16 -4.25
CA LYS A 241 -13.28 -17.18 -4.22
C LYS A 241 -13.51 -16.63 -2.82
N THR A 242 -13.65 -17.50 -1.82
CA THR A 242 -13.87 -17.10 -0.42
C THR A 242 -12.69 -16.30 0.11
N PHE A 243 -11.45 -16.74 -0.14
CA PHE A 243 -10.27 -16.03 0.30
C PHE A 243 -10.20 -14.61 -0.27
N TYR A 244 -10.33 -14.43 -1.58
CA TYR A 244 -10.26 -13.10 -2.19
C TYR A 244 -11.41 -12.18 -1.76
N MET A 245 -12.63 -12.72 -1.60
CA MET A 245 -13.76 -11.93 -1.11
C MET A 245 -13.53 -11.44 0.33
N VAL A 246 -13.18 -12.34 1.24
CA VAL A 246 -12.92 -11.99 2.65
C VAL A 246 -11.72 -11.06 2.76
N GLY A 247 -10.63 -11.37 2.05
CA GLY A 247 -9.42 -10.55 2.02
C GLY A 247 -9.69 -9.14 1.52
N ASN A 248 -10.48 -8.98 0.46
CA ASN A 248 -10.84 -7.65 -0.04
C ASN A 248 -11.68 -6.84 0.97
N VAL A 249 -12.61 -7.46 1.70
CA VAL A 249 -13.36 -6.79 2.79
C VAL A 249 -12.43 -6.35 3.91
N ILE A 250 -11.49 -7.20 4.31
CA ILE A 250 -10.49 -6.88 5.35
C ILE A 250 -9.65 -5.67 4.90
N LEU A 251 -9.08 -5.71 3.69
CA LEU A 251 -8.21 -4.65 3.18
C LEU A 251 -8.94 -3.32 3.01
N ASN A 252 -10.18 -3.32 2.51
CA ASN A 252 -10.99 -2.11 2.45
C ASN A 252 -11.32 -1.57 3.85
N SER A 253 -11.69 -2.45 4.79
CA SER A 253 -12.00 -2.06 6.16
C SER A 253 -10.80 -1.39 6.85
N LEU A 254 -9.59 -1.92 6.63
CA LEU A 254 -8.34 -1.31 7.06
C LEU A 254 -8.11 0.06 6.40
N ASN A 255 -8.39 0.20 5.10
CA ASN A 255 -8.27 1.48 4.41
C ASN A 255 -9.19 2.56 5.02
N PHE A 256 -10.44 2.22 5.35
CA PHE A 256 -11.35 3.15 6.03
C PHE A 256 -10.90 3.44 7.47
N PHE A 257 -10.40 2.44 8.18
CA PHE A 257 -9.87 2.60 9.53
C PHE A 257 -8.69 3.58 9.56
N TRP A 258 -7.69 3.38 8.69
CA TRP A 258 -6.54 4.27 8.56
C TRP A 258 -6.93 5.67 8.08
N PHE A 259 -7.92 5.81 7.20
CA PHE A 259 -8.41 7.13 6.78
C PHE A 259 -9.06 7.91 7.92
N ARG A 260 -9.99 7.28 8.65
CA ARG A 260 -10.60 7.87 9.84
C ARG A 260 -9.53 8.32 10.82
N ALA A 261 -8.51 7.49 10.95
CA ALA A 261 -7.39 7.80 11.77
C ALA A 261 -6.70 9.09 11.24
N MET A 262 -6.26 9.13 9.97
CA MET A 262 -5.57 10.30 9.39
C MET A 262 -6.35 11.60 9.54
N VAL A 263 -7.68 11.56 9.33
CA VAL A 263 -8.55 12.73 9.51
C VAL A 263 -8.50 13.25 10.94
N ARG A 264 -8.50 12.38 11.95
CA ARG A 264 -8.39 12.78 13.36
C ARG A 264 -7.05 13.42 13.68
N ALA A 265 -5.95 12.89 13.14
CA ALA A 265 -4.63 13.48 13.32
C ALA A 265 -4.58 14.91 12.74
N VAL A 266 -5.14 15.11 11.54
CA VAL A 266 -5.24 16.44 10.91
C VAL A 266 -6.13 17.39 11.70
N GLN A 267 -7.32 16.95 12.13
CA GLN A 267 -8.26 17.77 12.90
C GLN A 267 -7.68 18.25 14.23
N LYS A 268 -6.91 17.39 14.92
CA LYS A 268 -6.27 17.73 16.19
C LYS A 268 -5.09 18.68 15.99
N ARG A 269 -4.32 18.50 14.92
CA ARG A 269 -3.11 19.27 14.64
C ARG A 269 -3.38 20.66 14.12
N PHE A 270 -4.31 20.77 13.17
CA PHE A 270 -4.61 22.04 12.51
C PHE A 270 -5.90 22.61 13.10
N THR A 271 -5.77 23.24 14.27
CA THR A 271 -6.85 24.09 14.78
C THR A 271 -6.86 25.38 13.99
N VAL A 272 -7.89 25.56 13.17
CA VAL A 272 -8.15 26.82 12.48
C VAL A 272 -8.53 27.82 13.56
N LYS A 273 -7.68 28.81 13.81
CA LYS A 273 -7.99 29.93 14.71
C LYS A 273 -8.28 31.18 13.86
N PRO A 274 -9.24 32.02 14.26
CA PRO A 274 -9.42 33.32 13.62
C PRO A 274 -8.12 34.12 13.75
N SER A 275 -7.71 34.83 12.69
CA SER A 275 -6.62 35.81 12.79
C SER A 275 -6.95 36.85 13.89
N PRO A 276 -5.98 37.34 14.68
CA PRO A 276 -6.23 38.32 15.76
C PRO A 276 -6.95 39.61 15.32
N ASP A 277 -6.98 39.92 14.01
CA ASP A 277 -7.75 41.05 13.44
C ASP A 277 -9.25 40.73 13.22
N SER A 278 -9.70 39.50 13.49
CA SER A 278 -11.09 39.09 13.28
C SER A 278 -11.94 39.46 14.50
N LYS A 279 -12.66 40.58 14.39
CA LYS A 279 -13.49 41.20 15.46
C LYS A 279 -14.54 40.29 16.15
N ASN A 280 -14.82 39.08 15.64
CA ASN A 280 -15.93 38.26 16.13
C ASN A 280 -15.56 36.87 16.69
N GLY A 281 -14.28 36.47 16.76
CA GLY A 281 -13.86 35.22 17.42
C GLY A 281 -14.42 33.89 16.87
N LYS A 282 -15.41 33.93 15.95
CA LYS A 282 -16.03 32.78 15.28
C LYS A 282 -15.57 32.72 13.82
N LEU A 283 -15.21 31.53 13.38
CA LEU A 283 -14.86 31.22 12.00
C LEU A 283 -16.13 31.03 11.17
N ASP A 284 -16.25 31.79 10.09
CA ASP A 284 -17.32 31.64 9.12
C ASP A 284 -16.74 31.05 7.83
N ALA A 285 -17.05 29.79 7.55
CA ALA A 285 -16.50 29.04 6.42
C ALA A 285 -16.76 29.72 5.07
N GLN A 286 -17.90 30.40 4.89
CA GLN A 286 -18.21 31.10 3.65
C GLN A 286 -17.36 32.36 3.46
N LYS A 287 -17.06 33.09 4.55
CA LYS A 287 -16.21 34.30 4.50
C LYS A 287 -14.74 33.98 4.32
N VAL A 288 -14.30 32.86 4.89
CA VAL A 288 -12.95 32.32 4.66
C VAL A 288 -12.74 31.95 3.19
N VAL A 289 -13.67 31.20 2.58
CA VAL A 289 -13.57 30.78 1.17
C VAL A 289 -13.60 31.98 0.22
N ARG A 290 -14.32 33.05 0.58
CA ARG A 290 -14.36 34.32 -0.17
C ARG A 290 -13.13 35.21 0.05
N GLY A 291 -12.13 34.77 0.84
CA GLY A 291 -10.93 35.56 1.16
C GLY A 291 -11.17 36.75 2.10
N GLN A 292 -12.36 36.85 2.70
CA GLN A 292 -12.77 37.97 3.56
C GLN A 292 -12.38 37.78 5.04
N GLN A 293 -11.91 36.59 5.41
CA GLN A 293 -11.47 36.28 6.78
C GLN A 293 -10.14 35.50 6.73
N GLY A 294 -9.10 36.07 7.33
CA GLY A 294 -7.79 35.42 7.43
C GLY A 294 -7.80 34.27 8.44
N ILE A 295 -7.22 33.14 8.06
CA ILE A 295 -6.98 31.99 8.93
C ILE A 295 -5.54 32.05 9.47
N LYS A 296 -5.36 31.78 10.77
CA LYS A 296 -4.08 31.28 11.28
C LYS A 296 -4.22 29.81 11.64
N LEU A 297 -3.38 28.96 11.04
CA LEU A 297 -3.27 27.56 11.40
C LEU A 297 -2.44 27.46 12.69
N GLY A 298 -3.09 27.05 13.79
CA GLY A 298 -2.41 26.78 15.06
C GLY A 298 -2.08 25.30 15.18
N VAL A 299 -0.81 24.98 15.47
CA VAL A 299 -0.33 23.62 15.76
C VAL A 299 -0.36 23.38 17.26
N GLN A 300 -1.24 22.50 17.75
CA GLN A 300 -1.42 22.26 19.19
C GLN A 300 -0.59 21.09 19.74
N ASP A 301 -0.39 20.01 18.99
CA ASP A 301 0.33 18.81 19.43
C ASP A 301 1.43 18.42 18.43
N LYS A 302 2.59 17.98 18.94
CA LYS A 302 3.78 17.66 18.13
C LYS A 302 3.96 16.16 17.85
N ASP A 303 3.26 15.27 18.54
CA ASP A 303 3.52 13.83 18.45
C ASP A 303 2.29 13.02 17.99
N ASP A 304 2.43 12.33 16.85
CA ASP A 304 1.42 11.43 16.26
C ASP A 304 1.63 9.97 16.67
N GLU A 305 2.59 9.68 17.53
CA GLU A 305 2.97 8.31 17.84
C GLU A 305 1.84 7.51 18.53
N GLN A 306 1.06 8.14 19.40
CA GLN A 306 -0.13 7.51 19.99
C GLN A 306 -1.15 7.15 18.91
N PHE A 307 -1.26 8.00 17.90
CA PHE A 307 -2.22 7.88 16.84
C PHE A 307 -1.85 6.78 15.83
N TRP A 308 -0.57 6.66 15.44
CA TRP A 308 -0.10 5.53 14.62
C TRP A 308 -0.20 4.19 15.37
N GLN A 309 -0.01 4.20 16.69
CA GLN A 309 -0.25 3.02 17.52
C GLN A 309 -1.73 2.62 17.57
N GLU A 310 -2.65 3.58 17.54
CA GLU A 310 -4.09 3.33 17.41
C GLU A 310 -4.47 2.91 15.99
N ALA A 311 -3.82 3.45 14.96
CA ALA A 311 -3.97 3.02 13.56
C ALA A 311 -3.46 1.59 13.31
N GLY A 312 -2.69 1.02 14.25
CA GLY A 312 -2.33 -0.40 14.32
C GLY A 312 -2.89 -1.12 15.55
N ALA A 313 -3.89 -0.56 16.26
CA ALA A 313 -4.26 -0.84 17.65
C ALA A 313 -4.16 -2.30 18.17
N LYS A 314 -3.14 -2.81 18.87
CA LYS A 314 -1.75 -2.47 19.22
C LYS A 314 -1.01 -3.82 19.37
N LYS A 315 0.32 -3.87 19.31
CA LYS A 315 1.10 -4.78 20.19
C LYS A 315 1.65 -3.93 21.34
N ALA A 316 1.05 -4.04 22.52
CA ALA A 316 1.37 -3.22 23.69
C ALA A 316 2.26 -4.00 24.69
N GLY A 317 3.43 -3.43 25.02
CA GLY A 317 4.31 -3.83 26.13
C GLY A 317 5.20 -5.06 25.84
N LYS A 318 6.46 -5.10 26.27
CA LYS A 318 7.07 -4.42 27.42
C LYS A 318 8.18 -3.45 27.00
N ALA A 319 8.10 -2.24 27.55
CA ALA A 319 9.30 -1.53 27.90
C ALA A 319 10.06 -2.38 28.94
N GLN A 320 11.23 -2.86 28.55
CA GLN A 320 12.37 -3.06 29.43
C GLN A 320 13.56 -2.47 28.68
#